data_AF-A0A816WW85-F1
#
_entry.id   AF-A0A816WW85-F1
#
_cell.length_a   1.000
_cell.length_b   1.000
_cell.length_c   1.000
_cell.angle_alpha   90.00
_cell.angle_beta   90.00
_cell.angle_gamma   90.00
#
_symmetry.space_group_name_H-M   'P 1'
#
loop_
_entity.id
_entity.type
_entity.pdbx_description
1 polymer ?
#
loop_
_entity_poly.entity_id
_entity_poly.type
_entity_poly.pdbx_seq_one_letter_code
_entity_poly.pdbx_strand_id
1 'polypeptide(L)'
;MCLSINLGGYLFRSNVILIFSNSCRRSSECEHMRVALKAAAYVKILKKDGICVSQQTVSNIKRNIGLQRNSVEKIKFSRQRPVATPSTVLKVIQAIDVNDPPTQRSIAKACHASQSTISRIIKQANFTLRKKQKVHKLTSSNAEKRRRRAL
;
A
#
# COMPACT_ATOMS: atom_id res chain seq x y z
N MET A 1 20.47 -55.87 -23.80
CA MET A 1 21.55 -54.89 -24.07
C MET A 1 21.08 -53.54 -23.55
N CYS A 2 21.66 -53.05 -22.45
CA CYS A 2 21.27 -51.80 -21.81
C CYS A 2 22.17 -50.66 -22.35
N LEU A 3 21.57 -49.71 -23.06
CA LEU A 3 22.21 -48.45 -23.40
C LEU A 3 21.85 -47.42 -22.32
N SER A 4 22.78 -47.19 -21.40
CA SER A 4 22.72 -46.10 -20.44
C SER A 4 23.30 -44.85 -21.09
N ILE A 5 22.43 -43.91 -21.48
CA ILE A 5 22.85 -42.58 -21.93
C ILE A 5 22.82 -41.66 -20.71
N ASN A 6 24.01 -41.31 -20.21
CA ASN A 6 24.21 -40.24 -19.25
C ASN A 6 24.18 -38.90 -19.99
N LEU A 7 23.05 -38.20 -19.96
CA LEU A 7 22.98 -36.78 -20.33
C LEU A 7 22.97 -35.96 -19.04
N GLY A 8 24.17 -35.56 -18.63
CA GLY A 8 24.37 -34.56 -17.61
C GLY A 8 23.89 -33.18 -18.07
N GLY A 9 23.41 -32.40 -17.11
CA GLY A 9 23.51 -30.95 -17.14
C GLY A 9 22.36 -30.21 -17.84
N TYR A 10 21.44 -29.72 -17.01
CA TYR A 10 20.76 -28.42 -17.15
C TYR A 10 20.37 -27.95 -18.57
N LEU A 11 19.10 -28.16 -18.95
CA LEU A 11 18.28 -27.21 -19.74
C LEU A 11 16.89 -27.84 -20.05
N PHE A 12 16.12 -28.17 -19.02
CA PHE A 12 14.72 -28.61 -19.18
C PHE A 12 13.81 -27.81 -18.24
N ARG A 13 13.74 -26.48 -18.43
CA ARG A 13 12.88 -25.63 -17.57
C ARG A 13 11.93 -24.66 -18.27
N SER A 14 11.78 -24.69 -19.60
CA SER A 14 10.90 -23.70 -20.25
C SER A 14 9.81 -24.27 -21.16
N ASN A 15 9.91 -25.51 -21.65
CA ASN A 15 8.95 -25.99 -22.67
C ASN A 15 7.73 -26.78 -22.15
N VAL A 16 7.75 -27.29 -20.90
CA VAL A 16 6.60 -28.06 -20.37
C VAL A 16 5.46 -27.15 -19.87
N ILE A 17 5.76 -25.90 -19.51
CA ILE A 17 4.75 -24.95 -19.00
C ILE A 17 3.91 -24.35 -20.14
N LEU A 18 4.47 -24.25 -21.35
CA LEU A 18 3.77 -23.65 -22.50
C LEU A 18 2.72 -24.58 -23.14
N ILE A 19 2.79 -25.89 -22.92
CA ILE A 19 1.78 -26.83 -23.46
C ILE A 19 0.48 -26.78 -22.63
N PHE A 20 0.54 -26.42 -21.35
CA PHE A 20 -0.66 -26.34 -20.50
C PHE A 20 -1.45 -25.03 -20.65
N SER A 21 -0.88 -24.01 -21.28
CA SER A 21 -1.47 -22.67 -21.30
C SER A 21 -2.30 -22.37 -22.55
N ASN A 22 -2.11 -23.11 -23.66
CA ASN A 22 -2.80 -22.81 -24.93
C ASN A 22 -3.96 -23.74 -25.30
N SER A 23 -4.06 -24.96 -24.74
CA SER A 23 -5.20 -25.86 -25.04
C SER A 23 -6.43 -25.67 -24.15
N CYS A 24 -6.38 -24.80 -23.14
CA CYS A 24 -7.39 -24.75 -22.07
C CYS A 24 -8.21 -23.44 -22.11
N ARG A 25 -8.65 -22.99 -23.28
CA ARG A 25 -9.43 -21.75 -23.40
C ARG A 25 -10.85 -21.87 -23.94
N ARG A 26 -11.34 -23.04 -24.37
CA ARG A 26 -12.70 -23.12 -24.96
C ARG A 26 -13.31 -24.53 -25.11
N SER A 27 -13.30 -25.37 -24.07
CA SER A 27 -14.19 -26.55 -24.05
C SER A 27 -15.03 -26.59 -22.77
N SER A 28 -16.33 -26.82 -22.96
CA SER A 28 -17.34 -27.07 -21.92
C SER A 28 -17.04 -28.30 -21.06
N GLU A 29 -16.00 -29.06 -21.38
CA GLU A 29 -15.51 -30.21 -20.62
C GLU A 29 -14.83 -29.82 -19.29
N CYS A 30 -14.51 -28.53 -19.10
CA CYS A 30 -13.88 -28.04 -17.87
C CYS A 30 -14.82 -28.00 -16.64
N GLU A 31 -16.13 -28.21 -16.78
CA GLU A 31 -17.04 -28.22 -15.63
C GLU A 31 -16.87 -29.46 -14.73
N HIS A 32 -16.44 -30.60 -15.27
CA HIS A 32 -16.20 -31.81 -14.48
C HIS A 32 -14.95 -31.74 -13.59
N MET A 33 -14.07 -30.74 -13.78
CA MET A 33 -12.87 -30.53 -12.95
C MET A 33 -13.08 -29.63 -11.73
N ARG A 34 -14.34 -29.24 -11.41
CA ARG A 34 -14.65 -28.51 -10.16
C ARG A 34 -14.74 -29.40 -8.91
N VAL A 35 -14.83 -30.72 -9.06
CA VAL A 35 -14.70 -31.63 -7.90
C VAL A 35 -13.24 -31.59 -7.46
N ALA A 36 -12.99 -31.36 -6.17
CA ALA A 36 -11.66 -31.34 -5.58
C ALA A 36 -11.00 -32.73 -5.64
N LEU A 37 -10.60 -33.17 -6.83
CA LEU A 37 -9.95 -34.44 -7.05
C LEU A 37 -8.63 -34.46 -6.26
N LYS A 38 -8.46 -35.52 -5.48
CA LYS A 38 -7.22 -35.80 -4.74
C LYS A 38 -6.08 -35.98 -5.75
N ALA A 39 -4.85 -35.62 -5.36
CA ALA A 39 -3.67 -35.70 -6.24
C ALA A 39 -3.47 -37.11 -6.85
N ALA A 40 -3.88 -38.15 -6.13
CA ALA A 40 -3.85 -39.54 -6.62
C ALA A 40 -4.72 -39.79 -7.86
N ALA A 41 -5.86 -39.09 -8.00
CA ALA A 41 -6.73 -39.24 -9.17
C ALA A 41 -6.10 -38.62 -10.43
N TYR A 42 -5.45 -37.45 -10.29
CA TYR A 42 -4.71 -36.82 -11.39
C TYR A 42 -3.58 -37.69 -11.91
N VAL A 43 -2.81 -38.32 -11.02
CA VAL A 43 -1.73 -39.24 -11.43
C VAL A 43 -2.29 -40.44 -12.22
N LYS A 44 -3.47 -40.96 -11.86
CA LYS A 44 -4.11 -42.05 -12.62
C LYS A 44 -4.51 -41.64 -14.03
N ILE A 45 -5.02 -40.42 -14.20
CA ILE A 45 -5.39 -39.87 -15.53
C ILE A 45 -4.12 -39.67 -16.36
N LEU A 46 -3.12 -38.97 -15.82
CA LEU A 46 -1.87 -38.68 -16.53
C LEU A 46 -1.08 -39.94 -16.92
N LYS A 47 -1.17 -41.00 -16.10
CA LYS A 47 -0.61 -42.31 -16.46
C LYS A 47 -1.29 -42.97 -17.66
N LYS A 48 -2.60 -42.78 -17.84
CA LYS A 48 -3.30 -43.28 -19.05
C LYS A 48 -2.81 -42.59 -20.31
N ASP A 49 -2.41 -41.33 -20.18
CA ASP A 49 -1.84 -40.51 -21.26
C ASP A 49 -0.34 -40.78 -21.48
N GLY A 50 0.24 -41.78 -20.79
CA GLY A 50 1.66 -42.14 -20.88
C GLY A 50 2.61 -41.22 -20.11
N ILE A 51 2.10 -40.28 -19.31
CA ILE A 51 2.90 -39.30 -18.57
C ILE A 51 3.11 -39.78 -17.13
N CYS A 52 4.35 -40.16 -16.81
CA CYS A 52 4.74 -40.57 -15.46
C CYS A 52 5.10 -39.35 -14.60
N VAL A 53 4.18 -38.95 -13.72
CA VAL A 53 4.40 -37.87 -12.75
C VAL A 53 4.21 -38.35 -11.32
N SER A 54 5.05 -37.87 -10.40
CA SER A 54 4.89 -38.16 -8.97
C SER A 54 3.69 -37.41 -8.38
N GLN A 55 3.06 -37.99 -7.35
CA GLN A 55 1.98 -37.31 -6.62
C GLN A 55 2.46 -35.98 -5.99
N GLN A 56 3.72 -35.93 -5.55
CA GLN A 56 4.30 -34.74 -4.95
C GLN A 56 4.46 -33.61 -5.95
N THR A 57 4.82 -33.92 -7.20
CA THR A 57 4.88 -32.94 -8.30
C THR A 57 3.52 -32.31 -8.55
N VAL A 58 2.46 -33.12 -8.63
CA VAL A 58 1.08 -32.63 -8.81
C VAL A 58 0.65 -31.74 -7.64
N SER A 59 0.96 -32.14 -6.41
CA SER A 59 0.66 -31.37 -5.20
C SER A 59 1.37 -30.00 -5.21
N ASN A 60 2.65 -29.97 -5.57
CA ASN A 60 3.44 -28.76 -5.65
C ASN A 60 2.89 -27.80 -6.71
N ILE A 61 2.50 -28.31 -7.89
CA ILE A 61 1.89 -27.50 -8.95
C ILE A 61 0.57 -26.90 -8.48
N LYS A 62 -0.30 -27.72 -7.87
CA LYS A 62 -1.58 -27.24 -7.31
C LYS A 62 -1.38 -26.15 -6.27
N ARG A 63 -0.39 -26.30 -5.38
CA ARG A 63 -0.03 -25.30 -4.37
C ARG A 63 0.48 -24.01 -5.00
N ASN A 64 1.37 -24.10 -6.00
CA ASN A 64 1.91 -22.94 -6.70
C ASN A 64 0.83 -22.13 -7.44
N ILE A 65 -0.12 -22.80 -8.11
CA ILE A 65 -1.25 -22.14 -8.76
C ILE A 65 -2.13 -21.42 -7.72
N GLY A 66 -2.37 -22.05 -6.57
CA GLY A 66 -3.10 -21.43 -5.47
C GLY A 66 -2.40 -20.19 -4.90
N LEU A 67 -1.07 -20.26 -4.72
CA LEU A 67 -0.26 -19.13 -4.26
C LEU A 67 -0.24 -17.98 -5.28
N GLN A 68 -0.12 -18.27 -6.57
CA GLN A 68 -0.15 -17.26 -7.64
C GLN A 68 -1.51 -16.55 -7.74
N ARG A 69 -2.62 -17.25 -7.49
CA ARG A 69 -3.95 -16.62 -7.42
C ARG A 69 -4.09 -15.69 -6.22
N ASN A 70 -3.38 -15.98 -5.13
CA ASN A 70 -3.38 -15.17 -3.92
C ASN A 70 -2.32 -14.06 -3.94
N SER A 71 -1.39 -14.07 -4.90
CA SER A 71 -0.35 -13.07 -5.08
C SER A 71 -0.78 -11.91 -5.97
N VAL A 72 -2.07 -11.77 -6.29
CA VAL A 72 -2.57 -10.54 -6.92
C VAL A 72 -2.29 -9.42 -5.93
N GLU A 73 -1.32 -8.57 -6.27
CA GLU A 73 -1.00 -7.39 -5.47
C GLU A 73 -2.31 -6.65 -5.19
N LYS A 74 -2.65 -6.52 -3.90
CA LYS A 74 -3.85 -5.79 -3.51
C LYS A 74 -3.73 -4.39 -4.12
N ILE A 75 -4.71 -4.01 -4.95
CA ILE A 75 -4.78 -2.67 -5.54
C ILE A 75 -4.71 -1.65 -4.40
N LYS A 76 -3.54 -1.02 -4.23
CA LYS A 76 -3.34 0.00 -3.22
C LYS A 76 -4.06 1.25 -3.69
N PHE A 77 -5.28 1.47 -3.21
CA PHE A 77 -5.98 2.74 -3.41
C PHE A 77 -5.27 3.84 -2.61
N SER A 78 -4.31 4.52 -3.23
CA SER A 78 -3.55 5.63 -2.63
C SER A 78 -4.33 6.95 -2.64
N ARG A 79 -5.66 6.92 -2.49
CA ARG A 79 -6.47 8.15 -2.40
C ARG A 79 -6.28 8.76 -1.01
N GLN A 80 -5.15 9.44 -0.80
CA GLN A 80 -4.96 10.30 0.36
C GLN A 80 -5.87 11.52 0.18
N ARG A 81 -6.94 11.59 0.99
CA ARG A 81 -7.72 12.83 1.07
C ARG A 81 -6.86 13.90 1.73
N PRO A 82 -6.75 15.10 1.13
CA PRO A 82 -6.03 16.19 1.78
C PRO A 82 -6.70 16.52 3.11
N VAL A 83 -5.88 16.71 4.15
CA VAL A 83 -6.34 16.93 5.54
C VAL A 83 -7.09 18.26 5.67
N ALA A 84 -6.80 19.22 4.79
CA ALA A 84 -7.42 20.53 4.77
C ALA A 84 -7.63 21.00 3.33
N THR A 85 -8.64 21.84 3.12
CA THR A 85 -8.84 22.51 1.83
C THR A 85 -7.71 23.52 1.58
N PRO A 86 -7.29 23.75 0.32
CA PRO A 86 -6.27 24.74 0.00
C PRO A 86 -6.59 26.14 0.53
N SER A 87 -7.88 26.52 0.53
CA SER A 87 -8.35 27.80 1.07
C SER A 87 -8.08 27.94 2.57
N THR A 88 -8.26 26.86 3.35
CA THR A 88 -7.98 26.86 4.78
C THR A 88 -6.48 26.97 5.03
N VAL A 89 -5.67 26.26 4.24
CA VAL A 89 -4.21 26.34 4.32
C VAL A 89 -3.72 27.77 4.09
N LEU A 90 -4.22 28.45 3.06
CA LEU A 90 -3.86 29.84 2.77
C LEU A 90 -4.25 30.79 3.91
N LYS A 91 -5.46 30.67 4.46
CA LYS A 91 -5.91 31.49 5.61
C LYS A 91 -5.01 31.30 6.83
N VAL A 92 -4.58 30.05 7.10
CA VAL A 92 -3.69 29.74 8.21
C VAL A 92 -2.30 30.33 7.98
N ILE A 93 -1.76 30.22 6.78
CA ILE A 93 -0.44 30.80 6.43
C ILE A 93 -0.49 32.32 6.59
N GLN A 94 -1.50 32.99 6.05
CA GLN A 94 -1.68 34.45 6.17
C GLN A 94 -1.81 34.90 7.63
N ALA A 95 -2.48 34.12 8.47
CA ALA A 95 -2.61 34.46 9.90
C ALA A 95 -1.28 34.32 10.67
N ILE A 96 -0.34 33.52 10.18
CA ILE A 96 0.93 33.22 10.85
C ILE A 96 2.06 34.09 10.34
N ASP A 97 2.00 34.49 9.07
CA ASP A 97 2.99 35.36 8.41
C ASP A 97 2.83 36.84 8.82
N VAL A 98 2.81 37.08 10.13
CA VAL A 98 2.73 38.41 10.73
C VAL A 98 3.75 38.51 11.88
N ASN A 99 4.23 39.72 12.18
CA ASN A 99 5.25 39.95 13.21
C ASN A 99 4.88 39.42 14.61
N ASP A 100 3.58 39.37 14.94
CA ASP A 100 3.07 38.89 16.23
C ASP A 100 1.83 38.01 16.00
N PRO A 101 2.03 36.73 15.67
CA PRO A 101 0.94 35.85 15.25
C PRO A 101 0.00 35.51 16.41
N PRO A 102 -1.29 35.31 16.13
CA PRO A 102 -2.26 34.84 17.10
C PRO A 102 -1.94 33.40 17.56
N THR A 103 -2.52 32.99 18.69
CA THR A 103 -2.33 31.61 19.19
C THR A 103 -2.95 30.59 18.24
N GLN A 104 -2.41 29.37 18.21
CA GLN A 104 -2.98 28.27 17.41
C GLN A 104 -4.46 28.03 17.73
N ARG A 105 -4.87 28.22 19.00
CA ARG A 105 -6.26 28.10 19.44
C ARG A 105 -7.15 29.17 18.81
N SER A 106 -6.67 30.41 18.72
CA SER A 106 -7.39 31.51 18.06
C SER A 106 -7.55 31.26 16.57
N ILE A 107 -6.48 30.80 15.90
CA ILE A 107 -6.51 30.44 14.47
C ILE A 107 -7.47 29.28 14.22
N ALA A 108 -7.44 28.25 15.08
CA ALA A 108 -8.33 27.10 15.01
C ALA A 108 -9.81 27.53 15.10
N LYS A 109 -10.15 28.43 16.03
CA LYS A 109 -11.49 29.02 16.13
C LYS A 109 -11.88 29.79 14.87
N ALA A 110 -11.00 30.65 14.35
CA ALA A 110 -11.28 31.45 13.15
C ALA A 110 -11.43 30.62 11.87
N CYS A 111 -10.71 29.50 11.77
CA CYS A 111 -10.75 28.61 10.60
C CYS A 111 -11.74 27.44 10.74
N HIS A 112 -12.51 27.37 11.83
CA HIS A 112 -13.39 26.24 12.16
C HIS A 112 -12.69 24.87 12.05
N ALA A 113 -11.44 24.80 12.51
CA ALA A 113 -10.60 23.61 12.42
C ALA A 113 -10.12 23.19 13.82
N SER A 114 -9.74 21.93 13.97
CA SER A 114 -9.09 21.47 15.20
C SER A 114 -7.69 22.08 15.33
N GLN A 115 -7.24 22.27 16.57
CA GLN A 115 -5.88 22.76 16.83
C GLN A 115 -4.81 21.81 16.28
N SER A 116 -5.08 20.50 16.24
CA SER A 116 -4.19 19.50 15.64
C SER A 116 -4.05 19.66 14.12
N THR A 117 -5.13 20.01 13.42
CA THR A 117 -5.09 20.34 11.98
C THR A 117 -4.27 21.59 11.73
N ILE A 118 -4.44 22.64 12.52
CA ILE A 118 -3.61 23.86 12.42
C ILE A 118 -2.14 23.52 12.64
N SER A 119 -1.80 22.77 13.69
CA SER A 119 -0.43 22.32 13.96
C SER A 119 0.17 21.53 12.80
N ARG A 120 -0.62 20.66 12.15
CA ARG A 120 -0.18 19.91 10.97
C ARG A 120 0.09 20.84 9.77
N ILE A 121 -0.78 21.80 9.50
CA ILE A 121 -0.61 22.78 8.41
C ILE A 121 0.68 23.60 8.64
N ILE A 122 0.92 24.06 9.86
CA ILE A 122 2.13 24.82 10.24
C ILE A 122 3.39 24.02 9.93
N LYS A 123 3.41 22.73 10.34
CA LYS A 123 4.52 21.82 10.07
C LYS A 123 4.73 21.58 8.57
N GLN A 124 3.65 21.40 7.81
CA GLN A 124 3.71 21.20 6.36
C GLN A 124 4.19 22.44 5.61
N ALA A 125 3.86 23.63 6.10
CA ALA A 125 4.31 24.90 5.54
C ALA A 125 5.73 25.32 6.01
N ASN A 126 6.46 24.45 6.71
CA ASN A 126 7.84 24.66 7.16
C ASN A 126 8.04 25.89 8.08
N PHE A 127 7.01 26.33 8.80
CA PHE A 127 7.18 27.39 9.78
C PHE A 127 7.90 26.87 11.03
N THR A 128 9.03 27.48 11.37
CA THR A 128 9.78 27.15 12.59
C THR A 128 9.17 27.87 13.80
N LEU A 129 8.93 27.13 14.89
CA LEU A 129 8.53 27.73 16.16
C LEU A 129 9.70 28.53 16.75
N ARG A 130 9.60 29.85 16.76
CA ARG A 130 10.57 30.73 17.43
C ARG A 130 10.10 31.03 18.85
N LYS A 131 10.97 30.77 19.83
CA LYS A 131 10.72 31.20 21.20
C LYS A 131 10.80 32.73 21.25
N LYS A 132 9.90 33.34 22.02
CA LYS A 132 9.97 34.78 22.28
C LYS A 132 11.27 35.10 23.01
N GLN A 133 12.04 36.08 22.51
CA GLN A 133 13.22 36.57 23.21
C GLN A 133 12.80 37.20 24.55
N LYS A 134 13.50 36.81 25.63
CA LYS A 134 13.28 37.40 26.94
C LYS A 134 13.85 38.82 26.93
N VAL A 135 12.99 39.82 27.12
CA VAL A 135 13.38 41.23 27.24
C VAL A 135 13.29 41.62 28.72
N HIS A 136 14.25 42.41 29.21
CA HIS A 136 14.33 42.79 30.62
C HIS A 136 13.12 43.59 31.12
N LYS A 137 12.48 44.38 30.25
CA LYS A 137 11.27 45.15 30.55
C LYS A 137 10.26 45.03 29.42
N LEU A 138 8.98 44.89 29.77
CA LEU A 138 7.90 44.93 28.78
C LEU A 138 7.63 46.39 28.40
N THR A 139 7.66 46.68 27.11
CA THR A 139 7.13 47.95 26.58
C THR A 139 5.62 48.04 26.86
N SER A 140 5.10 49.24 27.14
CA SER A 140 3.68 49.50 27.42
C SER A 140 2.73 48.91 26.35
N SER A 141 3.07 49.08 25.06
CA SER A 141 2.34 48.50 23.93
C SER A 141 2.19 46.97 24.04
N ASN A 142 3.27 46.26 24.38
CA ASN A 142 3.25 44.82 24.56
C ASN A 142 2.49 44.38 25.82
N ALA A 143 2.46 45.21 26.87
CA ALA A 143 1.67 44.92 28.07
C ALA A 143 0.18 45.02 27.78
N GLU A 144 -0.23 46.05 27.04
CA GLU A 144 -1.61 46.25 26.60
C GLU A 144 -2.07 45.11 25.68
N LYS A 145 -1.25 44.71 24.70
CA LYS A 145 -1.53 43.53 23.86
C LYS A 145 -1.74 42.25 24.67
N ARG A 146 -1.02 42.05 25.78
CA ARG A 146 -1.23 40.90 26.66
C ARG A 146 -2.58 40.96 27.36
N ARG A 147 -2.98 42.13 27.86
CA ARG A 147 -4.30 42.31 28.51
C ARG A 147 -5.44 41.98 27.55
N ARG A 148 -5.37 42.50 26.32
CA ARG A 148 -6.38 42.24 25.28
C ARG A 148 -6.53 40.77 24.88
N ARG A 149 -5.50 39.94 25.09
CA ARG A 149 -5.56 38.49 24.81
C ARG A 149 -6.10 37.65 25.96
N ALA A 150 -6.08 38.20 27.17
CA ALA A 150 -6.55 37.52 28.37
C ALA A 150 -8.07 37.67 28.56
N LEU A 151 -8.63 38.74 28.02
CA LEU A 151 -10.07 38.96 27.83
C LEU A 151 -10.59 38.08 26.68
#